data_AF-A0A372IYF1-F1
#
_entry.id   AF-A0A372IYF1-F1
#
_cell.length_a   1.000
_cell.length_b   1.000
_cell.length_c   1.000
_cell.angle_alpha   90.00
_cell.angle_beta   90.00
_cell.angle_gamma   90.00
#
_symmetry.space_group_name_H-M   'P 1'
#
loop_
_entity.id
_entity.type
_entity.pdbx_description
1 polymer ?
#
loop_
_entity_poly.entity_id
_entity_poly.type
_entity_poly.pdbx_seq_one_letter_code
_entity_poly.pdbx_strand_id
1 'polypeptide(L)'
;MDLQTLWFIAVAVLWTGFLLLEGFDFGVAALLPVLGRRAADRHLMLRTIGPVWDGNEVWLITAAGAVFAAFPGWYATWLPALYLPFVLVLFGLIIRAVAFEWRHAHHTAAWDTTWTHVITAGSLIAALGVGAALGATTLGLPIDADGTRVGGAFSGLGWPALLGAVAVGAFSVVHGAMFLALKTDGPVREAARRFAVRWAPIAAVPLLGWAGVVHLRYGTPATAVLWLVAALAVVVAWARIRVGREGQGFAAWGTVLVAAAATLFGAAYPVVVPSTVDRAFDLTVAQASVSDYTLTVMTWAAAVGLPVVLAYQAWTYWVFRRRLTAEPQHEEPVHA
;
A
#
# COMPACT_ATOMS: atom_id res chain seq x y z
N MET A 1 -10.89 -8.57 24.83
CA MET A 1 -10.67 -7.48 23.84
C MET A 1 -12.04 -6.92 23.53
N ASP A 2 -12.23 -5.60 23.70
CA ASP A 2 -13.48 -4.95 23.28
C ASP A 2 -13.58 -4.89 21.75
N LEU A 3 -14.79 -4.62 21.24
CA LEU A 3 -15.04 -4.60 19.80
C LEU A 3 -14.35 -3.42 19.11
N GLN A 4 -14.17 -2.29 19.81
CA GLN A 4 -13.52 -1.11 19.26
C GLN A 4 -12.03 -1.40 18.95
N THR A 5 -11.34 -2.08 19.87
CA THR A 5 -9.95 -2.53 19.69
C THR A 5 -9.86 -3.57 18.57
N LEU A 6 -10.80 -4.52 18.51
CA LEU A 6 -10.87 -5.48 17.40
C LEU A 6 -10.96 -4.77 16.05
N TRP A 7 -11.85 -3.79 15.93
CA TRP A 7 -12.04 -3.04 14.68
C TRP A 7 -10.87 -2.12 14.35
N PHE A 8 -10.20 -1.55 15.36
CA PHE A 8 -8.96 -0.81 15.13
C PHE A 8 -7.88 -1.70 14.53
N ILE A 9 -7.71 -2.91 15.08
CA ILE A 9 -6.80 -3.93 14.52
C ILE A 9 -7.24 -4.32 13.11
N ALA A 10 -8.53 -4.52 12.87
CA ALA A 10 -9.05 -4.84 11.55
C ALA A 10 -8.74 -3.75 10.52
N VAL A 11 -8.93 -2.47 10.86
CA VAL A 11 -8.55 -1.33 10.01
C VAL A 11 -7.05 -1.32 9.72
N ALA A 12 -6.21 -1.54 10.74
CA ALA A 12 -4.76 -1.63 10.57
C ALA A 12 -4.38 -2.78 9.60
N VAL A 13 -5.02 -3.94 9.73
CA VAL A 13 -4.83 -5.10 8.85
C VAL A 13 -5.28 -4.79 7.41
N LEU A 14 -6.43 -4.14 7.23
CA LEU A 14 -6.95 -3.78 5.91
C LEU A 14 -6.02 -2.79 5.19
N TRP A 15 -5.55 -1.74 5.88
CA TRP A 15 -4.56 -0.82 5.32
C TRP A 15 -3.22 -1.49 5.00
N THR A 16 -2.75 -2.37 5.88
CA THR A 16 -1.52 -3.13 5.65
C THR A 16 -1.66 -4.07 4.45
N GLY A 17 -2.81 -4.76 4.34
CA GLY A 17 -3.13 -5.64 3.21
C GLY A 17 -3.22 -4.87 1.91
N PHE A 18 -3.89 -3.71 1.91
CA PHE A 18 -3.90 -2.81 0.75
C PHE A 18 -2.48 -2.42 0.32
N LEU A 19 -1.64 -1.91 1.24
CA LEU A 19 -0.27 -1.50 0.90
C LEU A 19 0.61 -2.67 0.46
N LEU A 20 0.33 -3.88 0.95
CA LEU A 20 1.07 -5.09 0.56
C LEU A 20 0.67 -5.54 -0.85
N LEU A 21 -0.62 -5.54 -1.15
CA LEU A 21 -1.15 -6.03 -2.43
C LEU A 21 -1.02 -4.97 -3.52
N GLU A 22 -1.55 -3.78 -3.28
CA GLU A 22 -1.48 -2.68 -4.25
C GLU A 22 -0.08 -2.08 -4.36
N GLY A 23 0.76 -2.20 -3.32
CA GLY A 23 2.10 -1.63 -3.32
C GLY A 23 2.97 -2.16 -4.47
N PHE A 24 2.83 -3.44 -4.83
CA PHE A 24 3.58 -3.97 -5.97
C PHE A 24 2.94 -3.56 -7.31
N ASP A 25 1.63 -3.34 -7.39
CA ASP A 25 0.96 -2.84 -8.60
C ASP A 25 1.42 -1.41 -8.91
N PHE A 26 1.40 -0.54 -7.90
CA PHE A 26 1.97 0.79 -7.99
C PHE A 26 3.46 0.75 -8.38
N GLY A 27 4.22 -0.17 -7.79
CA GLY A 27 5.63 -0.34 -8.08
C GLY A 27 5.92 -0.79 -9.51
N VAL A 28 5.18 -1.78 -10.01
CA VAL A 28 5.30 -2.28 -11.38
C VAL A 28 5.00 -1.16 -12.37
N ALA A 29 3.91 -0.41 -12.14
CA ALA A 29 3.54 0.73 -12.95
C ALA A 29 4.60 1.84 -12.93
N ALA A 30 5.13 2.20 -11.75
CA ALA A 30 6.19 3.19 -11.60
C ALA A 30 7.48 2.80 -12.34
N LEU A 31 7.74 1.49 -12.48
CA LEU A 31 8.94 0.96 -13.13
C LEU A 31 8.80 0.79 -14.64
N LEU A 32 7.61 0.94 -15.23
CA LEU A 32 7.40 0.80 -16.68
C LEU A 32 8.41 1.61 -17.52
N PRO A 33 8.62 2.91 -17.28
CA PRO A 33 9.60 3.68 -18.07
C PRO A 33 11.06 3.33 -17.75
N VAL A 34 11.33 2.69 -16.60
CA VAL A 34 12.69 2.40 -16.12
C VAL A 34 13.17 1.03 -16.59
N LEU A 35 12.34 0.00 -16.39
CA LEU A 35 12.67 -1.40 -16.70
C LEU A 35 12.08 -1.85 -18.05
N GLY A 36 10.96 -1.26 -18.47
CA GLY A 36 10.26 -1.59 -19.70
C GLY A 36 10.85 -0.89 -20.93
N ARG A 37 12.10 -1.21 -21.29
CA ARG A 37 12.82 -0.55 -22.40
C ARG A 37 12.17 -0.83 -23.76
N ARG A 38 11.62 -2.02 -23.96
CA ARG A 38 10.87 -2.40 -25.17
C ARG A 38 9.37 -2.48 -24.89
N ALA A 39 8.55 -2.34 -25.93
CA ALA A 39 7.10 -2.52 -25.82
C ALA A 39 6.72 -3.90 -25.25
N ALA A 40 7.42 -4.96 -25.69
CA ALA A 40 7.26 -6.31 -25.16
C ALA A 40 7.56 -6.42 -23.66
N ASP A 41 8.57 -5.70 -23.17
CA ASP A 41 8.93 -5.69 -21.74
C ASP A 41 7.84 -5.01 -20.92
N ARG A 42 7.34 -3.84 -21.38
CA ARG A 42 6.22 -3.14 -20.74
C ARG A 42 4.94 -3.97 -20.72
N HIS A 43 4.66 -4.67 -21.81
CA HIS A 43 3.51 -5.57 -21.90
C HIS A 43 3.65 -6.76 -20.95
N LEU A 44 4.83 -7.39 -20.89
CA LEU A 44 5.12 -8.45 -19.93
C LEU A 44 4.93 -7.97 -18.49
N MET A 45 5.47 -6.80 -18.13
CA MET A 45 5.31 -6.21 -16.80
C MET A 45 3.83 -6.04 -16.45
N LEU A 46 3.01 -5.44 -17.33
CA LEU A 46 1.59 -5.27 -17.06
C LEU A 46 0.81 -6.59 -16.98
N ARG A 47 1.18 -7.60 -17.77
CA ARG A 47 0.56 -8.93 -17.67
C ARG A 47 0.77 -9.58 -16.31
N THR A 48 1.83 -9.22 -15.56
CA THR A 48 2.04 -9.77 -14.21
C THR A 48 1.00 -9.30 -13.19
N ILE A 49 0.43 -8.12 -13.39
CA ILE A 49 -0.54 -7.49 -12.47
C ILE A 49 -1.97 -7.51 -13.02
N GLY A 50 -2.16 -7.68 -14.33
CA GLY A 50 -3.46 -7.69 -15.00
C GLY A 50 -4.56 -8.53 -14.32
N PRO A 51 -4.28 -9.76 -13.85
CA PRO A 51 -5.31 -10.59 -13.21
C PRO A 51 -5.64 -10.23 -11.75
N VAL A 52 -4.89 -9.32 -11.11
CA VAL A 52 -4.97 -9.08 -9.66
C VAL A 52 -5.20 -7.63 -9.25
N TRP A 53 -4.83 -6.65 -10.09
CA TRP A 53 -4.86 -5.24 -9.71
C TRP A 53 -6.24 -4.74 -9.27
N ASP A 54 -7.30 -5.10 -10.00
CA ASP A 54 -8.67 -4.68 -9.67
C ASP A 54 -9.11 -5.24 -8.30
N GLY A 55 -8.78 -6.51 -8.02
CA GLY A 55 -9.04 -7.13 -6.72
C GLY A 55 -8.20 -6.53 -5.58
N ASN A 56 -6.99 -6.08 -5.87
CA ASN A 56 -6.12 -5.42 -4.90
C ASN A 56 -6.67 -4.03 -4.51
N GLU A 57 -7.24 -3.28 -5.46
CA GLU A 57 -7.86 -1.97 -5.19
C GLU A 57 -9.05 -2.06 -4.23
N VAL A 58 -9.79 -3.19 -4.24
CA VAL A 58 -10.91 -3.43 -3.31
C VAL A 58 -10.47 -3.36 -1.85
N TRP A 59 -9.20 -3.63 -1.54
CA TRP A 59 -8.68 -3.48 -0.17
C TRP A 59 -8.67 -2.03 0.29
N LEU A 60 -8.42 -1.06 -0.60
CA LEU A 60 -8.51 0.36 -0.26
C LEU A 60 -9.96 0.75 0.06
N ILE A 61 -10.89 0.33 -0.81
CA ILE A 61 -12.31 0.61 -0.65
C ILE A 61 -12.80 0.01 0.67
N THR A 62 -12.38 -1.23 0.97
CA THR A 62 -12.73 -1.92 2.21
C THR A 62 -12.10 -1.26 3.43
N ALA A 63 -10.83 -0.83 3.36
CA ALA A 63 -10.17 -0.12 4.45
C ALA A 63 -10.85 1.22 4.75
N ALA A 64 -11.13 2.02 3.72
CA ALA A 64 -11.85 3.29 3.87
C ALA A 64 -13.30 3.07 4.36
N GLY A 65 -13.98 2.07 3.81
CA GLY A 65 -15.34 1.67 4.23
C GLY A 65 -15.38 1.17 5.68
N ALA A 66 -14.36 0.44 6.13
CA ALA A 66 -14.23 0.01 7.52
C ALA A 66 -13.99 1.19 8.47
N VAL A 67 -13.16 2.18 8.07
CA VAL A 67 -13.02 3.44 8.83
C VAL A 67 -14.36 4.17 8.90
N PHE A 68 -15.07 4.32 7.78
CA PHE A 68 -16.39 4.94 7.76
C PHE A 68 -17.42 4.22 8.66
N ALA A 69 -17.49 2.89 8.58
CA ALA A 69 -18.51 2.10 9.25
C ALA A 69 -18.21 1.87 10.74
N ALA A 70 -16.94 1.63 11.11
CA ALA A 70 -16.55 1.35 12.49
C ALA A 70 -16.15 2.64 13.24
N PHE A 71 -15.56 3.62 12.55
CA PHE A 71 -15.00 4.84 13.14
C PHE A 71 -15.45 6.11 12.40
N PRO A 72 -16.75 6.42 12.34
CA PRO A 72 -17.26 7.57 11.59
C PRO A 72 -16.68 8.90 12.06
N GLY A 73 -16.32 9.04 13.35
CA GLY A 73 -15.61 10.23 13.85
C GLY A 73 -14.24 10.40 13.18
N TRP A 74 -13.50 9.31 13.00
CA TRP A 74 -12.23 9.32 12.27
C TRP A 74 -12.44 9.71 10.81
N TYR A 75 -13.42 9.11 10.15
CA TYR A 75 -13.79 9.45 8.77
C TYR A 75 -14.19 10.93 8.62
N ALA A 76 -14.96 11.45 9.57
CA ALA A 76 -15.44 12.83 9.59
C ALA A 76 -14.31 13.85 9.78
N THR A 77 -13.27 13.52 10.56
CA THR A 77 -12.05 14.34 10.69
C THR A 77 -11.20 14.31 9.42
N TRP A 78 -11.10 13.15 8.80
CA TRP A 78 -10.30 12.96 7.59
C TRP A 78 -10.78 13.80 6.40
N LEU A 79 -12.09 13.86 6.15
CA LEU A 79 -12.64 14.59 5.00
C LEU A 79 -12.21 16.07 4.92
N PRO A 80 -12.40 16.91 5.96
CA PRO A 80 -11.95 18.30 5.93
C PRO A 80 -10.43 18.43 6.06
N ALA A 81 -9.76 17.54 6.82
CA ALA A 81 -8.32 17.62 7.06
C ALA A 81 -7.47 17.25 5.84
N LEU A 82 -7.91 16.24 5.07
CA LEU A 82 -7.17 15.59 3.99
C LEU A 82 -7.92 15.60 2.65
N TYR A 83 -8.89 16.51 2.48
CA TYR A 83 -9.68 16.64 1.25
C TYR A 83 -8.83 16.60 -0.02
N LEU A 84 -7.81 17.47 -0.12
CA LEU A 84 -6.99 17.57 -1.32
C LEU A 84 -6.15 16.30 -1.57
N PRO A 85 -5.41 15.74 -0.59
CA PRO A 85 -4.79 14.42 -0.73
C PRO A 85 -5.73 13.34 -1.26
N PHE A 86 -6.93 13.21 -0.71
CA PHE A 86 -7.88 12.19 -1.13
C PHE A 86 -8.41 12.42 -2.54
N VAL A 87 -8.69 13.66 -2.92
CA VAL A 87 -9.09 14.00 -4.30
C VAL A 87 -7.98 13.63 -5.29
N LEU A 88 -6.71 13.91 -4.95
CA LEU A 88 -5.58 13.54 -5.79
C LEU A 88 -5.41 12.01 -5.90
N VAL A 89 -5.55 11.28 -4.79
CA VAL A 89 -5.53 9.81 -4.80
C VAL A 89 -6.64 9.27 -5.71
N LEU A 90 -7.87 9.74 -5.52
CA LEU A 90 -9.02 9.32 -6.32
C LEU A 90 -8.78 9.58 -7.82
N PHE A 91 -8.28 10.77 -8.16
CA PHE A 91 -7.98 11.12 -9.55
C PHE A 91 -6.87 10.22 -10.13
N GLY A 92 -5.82 9.94 -9.36
CA GLY A 92 -4.74 9.03 -9.75
C GLY A 92 -5.24 7.60 -10.02
N LEU A 93 -6.13 7.09 -9.16
CA LEU A 93 -6.76 5.77 -9.31
C LEU A 93 -7.67 5.71 -10.53
N ILE A 94 -8.55 6.70 -10.73
CA ILE A 94 -9.45 6.76 -11.90
C ILE A 94 -8.64 6.78 -13.20
N ILE A 95 -7.65 7.67 -13.29
CA ILE A 95 -6.80 7.78 -14.47
C ILE A 95 -6.08 6.45 -14.74
N ARG A 96 -5.57 5.80 -13.70
CA ARG A 96 -4.87 4.52 -13.82
C ARG A 96 -5.79 3.42 -14.37
N ALA A 97 -6.98 3.27 -13.79
CA ALA A 97 -7.94 2.25 -14.21
C ALA A 97 -8.33 2.43 -15.70
N VAL A 98 -8.67 3.67 -16.09
CA VAL A 98 -8.97 4.01 -17.49
C VAL A 98 -7.77 3.74 -18.40
N ALA A 99 -6.56 4.05 -17.94
CA ALA A 99 -5.35 3.86 -18.72
C ALA A 99 -5.00 2.38 -18.99
N PHE A 100 -5.29 1.47 -18.04
CA PHE A 100 -5.12 0.04 -18.28
C PHE A 100 -6.06 -0.48 -19.37
N GLU A 101 -7.31 -0.04 -19.36
CA GLU A 101 -8.32 -0.45 -20.33
C GLU A 101 -8.02 0.12 -21.72
N TRP A 102 -7.77 1.43 -21.82
CA TRP A 102 -7.65 2.13 -23.11
C TRP A 102 -6.31 1.95 -23.81
N ARG A 103 -5.26 1.52 -23.11
CA ARG A 103 -3.93 1.30 -23.72
C ARG A 103 -3.98 0.35 -24.91
N HIS A 104 -4.90 -0.62 -24.92
CA HIS A 104 -5.01 -1.63 -25.97
C HIS A 104 -5.76 -1.17 -27.23
N ALA A 105 -6.35 0.04 -27.21
CA ALA A 105 -7.19 0.53 -28.31
C ALA A 105 -6.40 0.82 -29.61
N HIS A 106 -5.12 1.20 -29.51
CA HIS A 106 -4.27 1.48 -30.66
C HIS A 106 -2.87 0.89 -30.48
N HIS A 107 -2.23 0.49 -31.59
CA HIS A 107 -0.94 -0.22 -31.56
C HIS A 107 0.24 0.63 -32.05
N THR A 108 0.17 1.96 -31.92
CA THR A 108 1.29 2.85 -32.31
C THR A 108 2.26 3.06 -31.14
N ALA A 109 3.54 3.30 -31.46
CA ALA A 109 4.58 3.53 -30.45
C ALA A 109 4.30 4.80 -29.60
N ALA A 110 3.73 5.83 -30.21
CA ALA A 110 3.33 7.06 -29.51
C ALA A 110 2.20 6.79 -28.51
N TRP A 111 1.18 6.00 -28.89
CA TRP A 111 0.08 5.61 -28.00
C TRP A 111 0.59 4.83 -26.79
N ASP A 112 1.44 3.81 -27.04
CA ASP A 112 2.02 3.00 -25.97
C ASP A 112 2.84 3.84 -24.97
N THR A 113 3.63 4.79 -25.48
CA THR A 113 4.44 5.70 -24.65
C THR A 113 3.56 6.62 -23.81
N THR A 114 2.53 7.23 -24.41
CA THR A 114 1.60 8.11 -23.70
C THR A 114 0.90 7.37 -22.57
N TRP A 115 0.31 6.20 -22.83
CA TRP A 115 -0.37 5.42 -21.79
C TRP A 115 0.59 4.87 -20.74
N THR A 116 1.84 4.56 -21.11
CA THR A 116 2.88 4.24 -20.13
C THR A 116 3.07 5.38 -19.14
N HIS A 117 3.20 6.63 -19.62
CA HIS A 117 3.32 7.79 -18.73
C HIS A 117 2.06 8.05 -17.91
N VAL A 118 0.87 7.89 -18.48
CA VAL A 118 -0.39 8.06 -17.76
C VAL A 118 -0.54 7.03 -16.64
N ILE A 119 -0.28 5.74 -16.92
CA ILE A 119 -0.28 4.66 -15.91
C ILE A 119 0.74 4.95 -14.80
N THR A 120 1.94 5.34 -15.19
CA THR A 120 3.03 5.68 -14.25
C THR A 120 2.61 6.84 -13.35
N ALA A 121 2.11 7.94 -13.93
CA ALA A 121 1.71 9.13 -13.19
C ALA A 121 0.53 8.85 -12.25
N GLY A 122 -0.53 8.20 -12.74
CA GLY A 122 -1.70 7.83 -11.91
C GLY A 122 -1.32 6.95 -10.73
N SER A 123 -0.46 5.96 -10.96
CA SER A 123 0.05 5.05 -9.91
C SER A 123 0.92 5.76 -8.88
N LEU A 124 1.81 6.66 -9.33
CA LEU A 124 2.65 7.46 -8.43
C LEU A 124 1.81 8.43 -7.61
N ILE A 125 0.85 9.12 -8.23
CA ILE A 125 -0.06 10.03 -7.52
C ILE A 125 -0.83 9.27 -6.43
N ALA A 126 -1.38 8.11 -6.75
CA ALA A 126 -2.12 7.28 -5.80
C ALA A 126 -1.23 6.80 -4.65
N ALA A 127 -0.07 6.18 -4.95
CA ALA A 127 0.85 5.68 -3.92
C ALA A 127 1.37 6.79 -3.00
N LEU A 128 1.84 7.90 -3.58
CA LEU A 128 2.35 9.04 -2.82
C LEU A 128 1.23 9.72 -2.01
N GLY A 129 0.04 9.85 -2.59
CA GLY A 129 -1.11 10.46 -1.92
C GLY A 129 -1.62 9.64 -0.74
N VAL A 130 -1.70 8.31 -0.87
CA VAL A 130 -2.04 7.43 0.26
C VAL A 130 -0.99 7.54 1.36
N GLY A 131 0.30 7.48 0.99
CA GLY A 131 1.39 7.68 1.94
C GLY A 131 1.32 9.03 2.64
N ALA A 132 1.02 10.09 1.92
CA ALA A 132 0.84 11.43 2.48
C ALA A 132 -0.30 11.49 3.49
N ALA A 133 -1.45 10.90 3.16
CA ALA A 133 -2.61 10.86 4.04
C ALA A 133 -2.33 10.10 5.34
N LEU A 134 -1.73 8.91 5.24
CA LEU A 134 -1.39 8.10 6.42
C LEU A 134 -0.26 8.73 7.26
N GLY A 135 0.76 9.30 6.60
CA GLY A 135 1.86 10.01 7.25
C GLY A 135 1.37 11.22 8.05
N ALA A 136 0.52 12.04 7.44
CA ALA A 136 -0.13 13.17 8.11
C ALA A 136 -1.02 12.70 9.27
N THR A 137 -1.82 11.66 9.05
CA THR A 137 -2.74 11.13 10.10
C THR A 137 -1.98 10.64 11.32
N THR A 138 -0.93 9.83 11.15
CA THR A 138 -0.24 9.15 12.27
C THR A 138 0.69 10.06 13.07
N LEU A 139 1.20 11.13 12.46
CA LEU A 139 2.10 12.08 13.11
C LEU A 139 1.41 13.38 13.56
N GLY A 140 0.15 13.54 13.16
CA GLY A 140 -0.78 14.54 13.67
C GLY A 140 -1.32 15.48 12.60
N LEU A 141 -2.58 15.87 12.77
CA LEU A 141 -3.29 16.84 11.94
C LEU A 141 -3.63 18.10 12.77
N PRO A 142 -3.69 19.28 12.15
CA PRO A 142 -4.13 20.49 12.85
C PRO A 142 -5.66 20.44 13.00
N ILE A 143 -6.14 19.83 14.07
CA ILE A 143 -7.58 19.66 14.36
C ILE A 143 -7.96 20.27 15.70
N ASP A 144 -9.17 20.82 15.79
CA ASP A 144 -9.76 21.36 17.02
C ASP A 144 -10.55 20.30 17.79
N ALA A 145 -11.23 20.73 18.87
CA ALA A 145 -12.03 19.87 19.75
C ALA A 145 -13.17 19.11 19.02
N ASP A 146 -13.68 19.66 17.92
CA ASP A 146 -14.73 19.04 17.11
C ASP A 146 -14.17 18.11 16.03
N GLY A 147 -12.83 17.91 16.01
CA GLY A 147 -12.14 17.14 14.98
C GLY A 147 -12.12 17.85 13.63
N THR A 148 -12.34 19.17 13.60
CA THR A 148 -12.37 19.98 12.38
C THR A 148 -10.98 20.57 12.12
N ARG A 149 -10.60 20.67 10.83
CA ARG A 149 -9.31 21.21 10.44
C ARG A 149 -9.17 22.68 10.83
N VAL A 150 -8.10 22.99 11.57
CA VAL A 150 -7.61 24.34 11.80
C VAL A 150 -6.63 24.75 10.69
N GLY A 151 -6.84 25.95 10.14
CA GLY A 151 -6.00 26.52 9.08
C GLY A 151 -6.49 26.23 7.65
N GLY A 152 -5.64 26.51 6.67
CA GLY A 152 -5.97 26.48 5.24
C GLY A 152 -5.99 25.08 4.60
N ALA A 153 -6.29 25.04 3.30
CA ALA A 153 -6.40 23.81 2.51
C ALA A 153 -5.19 22.86 2.59
N PHE A 154 -4.02 23.43 2.87
CA PHE A 154 -2.72 22.74 2.88
C PHE A 154 -2.17 22.52 4.30
N SER A 155 -2.91 22.80 5.37
CA SER A 155 -2.37 22.73 6.73
C SER A 155 -2.00 21.30 7.17
N GLY A 156 -2.63 20.28 6.58
CA GLY A 156 -2.24 18.87 6.73
C GLY A 156 -1.06 18.43 5.84
N LEU A 157 -0.59 19.29 4.92
CA LEU A 157 0.56 19.01 4.06
C LEU A 157 1.82 19.59 4.67
N GLY A 158 2.56 18.76 5.41
CA GLY A 158 3.85 19.11 5.99
C GLY A 158 4.88 17.99 5.82
N TRP A 159 5.97 18.09 6.60
CA TRP A 159 6.98 17.04 6.64
C TRP A 159 6.41 15.64 6.96
N PRO A 160 5.32 15.45 7.77
CA PRO A 160 4.75 14.13 7.98
C PRO A 160 4.14 13.52 6.73
N ALA A 161 3.40 14.35 5.97
CA ALA A 161 2.81 13.96 4.70
C ALA A 161 3.91 13.61 3.69
N LEU A 162 4.97 14.43 3.60
CA LEU A 162 6.09 14.14 2.72
C LEU A 162 6.80 12.82 3.11
N LEU A 163 7.05 12.60 4.39
CA LEU A 163 7.69 11.39 4.90
C LEU A 163 6.87 10.14 4.56
N GLY A 164 5.56 10.17 4.82
CA GLY A 164 4.65 9.08 4.48
C GLY A 164 4.55 8.84 2.97
N ALA A 165 4.48 9.90 2.16
CA ALA A 165 4.46 9.82 0.70
C ALA A 165 5.71 9.12 0.17
N VAL A 166 6.89 9.58 0.60
CA VAL A 166 8.17 8.99 0.19
C VAL A 166 8.30 7.56 0.72
N ALA A 167 7.83 7.27 1.94
CA ALA A 167 7.84 5.92 2.50
C ALA A 167 7.03 4.93 1.67
N VAL A 168 5.76 5.24 1.39
CA VAL A 168 4.91 4.35 0.58
C VAL A 168 5.40 4.29 -0.86
N GLY A 169 5.75 5.42 -1.47
CA GLY A 169 6.27 5.44 -2.85
C GLY A 169 7.56 4.62 -3.02
N ALA A 170 8.55 4.84 -2.16
CA ALA A 170 9.82 4.11 -2.22
C ALA A 170 9.64 2.62 -1.92
N PHE A 171 8.82 2.29 -0.91
CA PHE A 171 8.47 0.90 -0.61
C PHE A 171 7.84 0.22 -1.82
N SER A 172 6.81 0.82 -2.40
CA SER A 172 6.06 0.30 -3.55
C SER A 172 6.96 0.06 -4.75
N VAL A 173 7.83 1.02 -5.10
CA VAL A 173 8.77 0.87 -6.23
C VAL A 173 9.67 -0.37 -6.05
N VAL A 174 10.24 -0.59 -4.87
CA VAL A 174 11.05 -1.80 -4.61
C VAL A 174 10.18 -3.05 -4.53
N HIS A 175 8.97 -2.95 -3.97
CA HIS A 175 8.04 -4.06 -3.88
C HIS A 175 7.64 -4.57 -5.27
N GLY A 176 7.35 -3.65 -6.20
CA GLY A 176 7.10 -3.96 -7.61
C GLY A 176 8.31 -4.58 -8.30
N ALA A 177 9.53 -4.10 -8.04
CA ALA A 177 10.75 -4.73 -8.59
C ALA A 177 10.94 -6.17 -8.08
N MET A 178 10.69 -6.43 -6.79
CA MET A 178 10.76 -7.78 -6.23
C MET A 178 9.66 -8.69 -6.78
N PHE A 179 8.45 -8.15 -6.98
CA PHE A 179 7.33 -8.87 -7.60
C PHE A 179 7.64 -9.23 -9.06
N LEU A 180 8.16 -8.29 -9.85
CA LEU A 180 8.58 -8.53 -11.22
C LEU A 180 9.68 -9.60 -11.29
N ALA A 181 10.68 -9.55 -10.40
CA ALA A 181 11.71 -10.58 -10.34
C ALA A 181 11.13 -11.97 -9.97
N LEU A 182 10.08 -12.02 -9.16
CA LEU A 182 9.39 -13.26 -8.82
C LEU A 182 8.55 -13.82 -9.99
N LYS A 183 7.89 -12.94 -10.74
CA LYS A 183 6.80 -13.27 -11.70
C LYS A 183 7.20 -13.26 -13.16
N THR A 184 8.37 -12.74 -13.51
CA THR A 184 8.88 -12.74 -14.88
C THR A 184 10.08 -13.67 -15.03
N ASP A 185 10.45 -13.98 -16.26
CA ASP A 185 11.75 -14.58 -16.58
C ASP A 185 12.53 -13.77 -17.63
N GLY A 186 13.81 -14.11 -17.80
CA GLY A 186 14.70 -13.47 -18.77
C GLY A 186 15.13 -12.04 -18.38
N PRO A 187 15.32 -11.13 -19.36
CA PRO A 187 15.95 -9.82 -19.11
C PRO A 187 15.20 -8.93 -18.10
N VAL A 188 13.87 -8.99 -18.07
CA VAL A 188 13.04 -8.19 -17.13
C VAL A 188 13.28 -8.65 -15.70
N ARG A 189 13.32 -9.96 -15.47
CA ARG A 189 13.62 -10.55 -14.16
C ARG A 189 14.98 -10.10 -13.63
N GLU A 190 16.02 -10.20 -14.47
CA GLU A 190 17.36 -9.80 -14.06
C GLU A 190 17.48 -8.31 -13.77
N ALA A 191 16.84 -7.47 -14.61
CA ALA A 191 16.83 -6.02 -14.42
C ALA A 191 16.10 -5.64 -13.12
N ALA A 192 14.93 -6.23 -12.88
CA ALA A 192 14.14 -6.01 -11.68
C ALA A 192 14.90 -6.47 -10.41
N ARG A 193 15.58 -7.62 -10.48
CA ARG A 193 16.44 -8.10 -9.39
C ARG A 193 17.62 -7.17 -9.11
N ARG A 194 18.34 -6.71 -10.15
CA ARG A 194 19.45 -5.74 -9.99
C ARG A 194 18.95 -4.43 -9.38
N PHE A 195 17.78 -3.96 -9.82
CA PHE A 195 17.13 -2.78 -9.26
C PHE A 195 16.81 -2.96 -7.77
N ALA A 196 16.14 -4.06 -7.40
CA ALA A 196 15.79 -4.36 -6.02
C ALA A 196 17.04 -4.47 -5.11
N VAL A 197 18.10 -5.15 -5.56
CA VAL A 197 19.38 -5.25 -4.82
C VAL A 197 19.99 -3.87 -4.54
N ARG A 198 19.96 -2.98 -5.54
CA ARG A 198 20.55 -1.64 -5.43
C ARG A 198 19.74 -0.73 -4.51
N TRP A 199 18.41 -0.77 -4.62
CA TRP A 199 17.56 0.25 -4.02
C TRP A 199 16.86 -0.18 -2.73
N ALA A 200 16.73 -1.48 -2.42
CA ALA A 200 16.04 -1.94 -1.22
C ALA A 200 16.55 -1.32 0.09
N PRO A 201 17.88 -1.22 0.36
CA PRO A 201 18.36 -0.62 1.60
C PRO A 201 17.98 0.86 1.72
N ILE A 202 18.04 1.60 0.61
CA ILE A 202 17.76 3.04 0.58
C ILE A 202 16.25 3.29 0.67
N ALA A 203 15.46 2.53 -0.07
CA ALA A 203 14.01 2.66 -0.12
C ALA A 203 13.31 2.29 1.19
N ALA A 204 13.95 1.48 2.05
CA ALA A 204 13.42 1.16 3.36
C ALA A 204 13.55 2.31 4.37
N VAL A 205 14.53 3.22 4.19
CA VAL A 205 14.85 4.28 5.16
C VAL A 205 13.65 5.16 5.50
N PRO A 206 12.86 5.68 4.55
CA PRO A 206 11.75 6.55 4.88
C PRO A 206 10.63 5.82 5.65
N LEU A 207 10.35 4.55 5.32
CA LEU A 207 9.36 3.74 6.03
C LEU A 207 9.80 3.40 7.45
N LEU A 208 11.06 2.98 7.64
CA LEU A 208 11.63 2.75 8.96
C LEU A 208 11.74 4.04 9.77
N GLY A 209 12.07 5.16 9.12
CA GLY A 209 12.11 6.48 9.72
C GLY A 209 10.74 6.93 10.20
N TRP A 210 9.70 6.77 9.38
CA TRP A 210 8.32 7.08 9.76
C TRP A 210 7.86 6.24 10.95
N ALA A 211 7.98 4.91 10.88
CA ALA A 211 7.64 4.01 11.97
C ALA A 211 8.46 4.31 13.23
N GLY A 212 9.75 4.64 13.07
CA GLY A 212 10.65 5.01 14.16
C GLY A 212 10.25 6.32 14.84
N VAL A 213 9.89 7.35 14.09
CA VAL A 213 9.46 8.64 14.67
C VAL A 213 8.15 8.47 15.45
N VAL A 214 7.18 7.72 14.91
CA VAL A 214 5.93 7.43 15.65
C VAL A 214 6.22 6.61 16.90
N HIS A 215 7.07 5.59 16.82
CA HIS A 215 7.50 4.81 17.97
C HIS A 215 8.22 5.66 19.03
N LEU A 216 9.11 6.56 18.64
CA LEU A 216 9.80 7.43 19.60
C LEU A 216 8.87 8.42 20.31
N ARG A 217 7.73 8.78 19.70
CA ARG A 217 6.74 9.67 20.29
C ARG A 217 5.75 8.96 21.21
N TYR A 218 5.29 7.79 20.80
CA TYR A 218 4.10 7.14 21.38
C TYR A 218 4.29 5.63 21.65
N GLY A 219 5.47 5.09 21.34
CA GLY A 219 5.71 3.65 21.32
C GLY A 219 5.89 3.02 22.70
N THR A 220 5.89 1.69 22.67
CA THR A 220 6.07 0.80 23.82
C THR A 220 7.20 -0.19 23.50
N PRO A 221 7.71 -0.96 24.49
CA PRO A 221 8.71 -1.99 24.22
C PRO A 221 8.26 -3.01 23.14
N ALA A 222 6.97 -3.31 23.07
CA ALA A 222 6.43 -4.20 22.02
C ALA A 222 6.58 -3.58 20.62
N THR A 223 6.30 -2.28 20.47
CA THR A 223 6.47 -1.61 19.16
C THR A 223 7.94 -1.37 18.82
N ALA A 224 8.83 -1.27 19.82
CA ALA A 224 10.28 -1.29 19.59
C ALA A 224 10.73 -2.61 18.96
N VAL A 225 10.24 -3.75 19.48
CA VAL A 225 10.53 -5.08 18.93
C VAL A 225 10.02 -5.18 17.49
N LEU A 226 8.79 -4.74 17.20
CA LEU A 226 8.25 -4.74 15.84
C LEU A 226 9.07 -3.86 14.89
N TRP A 227 9.54 -2.71 15.34
CA TRP A 227 10.41 -1.83 14.55
C TRP A 227 11.76 -2.50 14.25
N LEU A 228 12.36 -3.19 15.23
CA LEU A 228 13.58 -3.97 15.04
C LEU A 228 13.37 -5.16 14.08
N VAL A 229 12.20 -5.81 14.15
CA VAL A 229 11.82 -6.86 13.19
C VAL A 229 11.74 -6.29 11.78
N ALA A 230 11.16 -5.10 11.59
CA ALA A 230 11.12 -4.42 10.30
C ALA A 230 12.55 -4.14 9.78
N ALA A 231 13.44 -3.64 10.63
CA ALA A 231 14.84 -3.38 10.27
C ALA A 231 15.60 -4.67 9.89
N LEU A 232 15.41 -5.76 10.65
CA LEU A 232 15.99 -7.07 10.34
C LEU A 232 15.44 -7.62 9.02
N ALA A 233 14.14 -7.47 8.77
CA ALA A 233 13.49 -7.93 7.56
C ALA A 233 14.06 -7.25 6.30
N VAL A 234 14.50 -5.98 6.39
CA VAL A 234 15.23 -5.30 5.29
C VAL A 234 16.53 -6.04 4.96
N VAL A 235 17.32 -6.38 5.99
CA VAL A 235 18.60 -7.10 5.82
C VAL A 235 18.35 -8.48 5.19
N VAL A 236 17.33 -9.20 5.67
CA VAL A 236 16.95 -10.51 5.13
C VAL A 236 16.49 -10.37 3.67
N ALA A 237 15.59 -9.43 3.37
CA ALA A 237 15.10 -9.20 2.01
C ALA A 237 16.25 -8.92 1.05
N TRP A 238 17.15 -8.00 1.43
CA TRP A 238 18.32 -7.63 0.65
C TRP A 238 19.31 -8.80 0.47
N ALA A 239 19.56 -9.60 1.51
CA ALA A 239 20.41 -10.77 1.41
C ALA A 239 19.82 -11.85 0.48
N ARG A 240 18.52 -12.12 0.58
CA ARG A 240 17.83 -13.16 -0.21
C ARG A 240 17.72 -12.78 -1.69
N ILE A 241 17.41 -11.52 -2.00
CA ILE A 241 17.36 -11.07 -3.40
C ILE A 241 18.76 -11.08 -4.04
N ARG A 242 19.82 -10.76 -3.27
CA ARG A 242 21.22 -10.87 -3.74
C ARG A 242 21.67 -12.28 -4.10
N VAL A 243 21.08 -13.32 -3.52
CA VAL A 243 21.39 -14.73 -3.88
C VAL A 243 20.37 -15.35 -4.84
N GLY A 244 19.47 -14.54 -5.42
CA GLY A 244 18.50 -15.01 -6.41
C GLY A 244 17.30 -15.76 -5.83
N ARG A 245 17.12 -15.75 -4.50
CA ARG A 245 15.96 -16.33 -3.82
C ARG A 245 14.79 -15.34 -3.78
N GLU A 246 14.23 -15.05 -4.95
CA GLU A 246 13.24 -13.99 -5.17
C GLU A 246 12.00 -14.13 -4.28
N GLY A 247 11.46 -15.34 -4.10
CA GLY A 247 10.30 -15.57 -3.23
C GLY A 247 10.58 -15.25 -1.76
N GLN A 248 11.76 -15.62 -1.26
CA GLN A 248 12.18 -15.30 0.12
C GLN A 248 12.47 -13.79 0.27
N GLY A 249 13.02 -13.16 -0.76
CA GLY A 249 13.24 -11.71 -0.80
C GLY A 249 11.93 -10.94 -0.75
N PHE A 250 10.96 -11.31 -1.58
CA PHE A 250 9.63 -10.70 -1.63
C PHE A 250 8.88 -10.88 -0.30
N ALA A 251 8.88 -12.09 0.27
CA ALA A 251 8.24 -12.34 1.56
C ALA A 251 8.87 -11.51 2.69
N ALA A 252 10.20 -11.46 2.77
CA ALA A 252 10.90 -10.65 3.76
C ALA A 252 10.64 -9.14 3.57
N TRP A 253 10.55 -8.64 2.34
CA TRP A 253 10.19 -7.25 2.08
C TRP A 253 8.73 -6.95 2.47
N GLY A 254 7.81 -7.88 2.24
CA GLY A 254 6.45 -7.79 2.79
C GLY A 254 6.44 -7.75 4.32
N THR A 255 7.31 -8.51 4.99
CA THR A 255 7.49 -8.43 6.44
C THR A 255 7.97 -7.06 6.91
N VAL A 256 8.79 -6.33 6.14
CA VAL A 256 9.18 -4.94 6.45
C VAL A 256 7.93 -4.07 6.60
N LEU A 257 7.01 -4.14 5.62
CA LEU A 257 5.76 -3.38 5.66
C LEU A 257 4.88 -3.80 6.83
N VAL A 258 4.65 -5.10 7.01
CA VAL A 258 3.77 -5.61 8.08
C VAL A 258 4.29 -5.20 9.46
N ALA A 259 5.59 -5.34 9.70
CA ALA A 259 6.20 -4.98 10.98
C ALA A 259 6.26 -3.45 11.19
N ALA A 260 6.53 -2.67 10.15
CA ALA A 260 6.48 -1.21 10.21
C ALA A 260 5.06 -0.69 10.45
N ALA A 261 4.06 -1.24 9.77
CA ALA A 261 2.65 -0.90 9.98
C ALA A 261 2.19 -1.30 11.38
N ALA A 262 2.53 -2.50 11.85
CA ALA A 262 2.23 -2.92 13.22
C ALA A 262 2.90 -2.02 14.27
N THR A 263 4.11 -1.51 13.98
CA THR A 263 4.75 -0.47 14.81
C THR A 263 3.95 0.82 14.80
N LEU A 264 3.55 1.32 13.62
CA LEU A 264 2.80 2.57 13.45
C LEU A 264 1.45 2.52 14.18
N PHE A 265 0.61 1.54 13.87
CA PHE A 265 -0.72 1.41 14.48
C PHE A 265 -0.62 1.03 15.96
N GLY A 266 0.32 0.15 16.32
CA GLY A 266 0.52 -0.25 17.72
C GLY A 266 1.03 0.89 18.60
N ALA A 267 1.83 1.81 18.07
CA ALA A 267 2.30 2.99 18.80
C ALA A 267 1.26 4.11 18.80
N ALA A 268 0.42 4.22 17.77
CA ALA A 268 -0.66 5.20 17.73
C ALA A 268 -1.77 4.89 18.74
N TYR A 269 -2.06 3.61 19.00
CA TYR A 269 -3.14 3.21 19.91
C TYR A 269 -2.97 3.82 21.32
N PRO A 270 -4.04 4.40 21.92
CA PRO A 270 -5.43 4.39 21.49
C PRO A 270 -5.86 5.61 20.65
N VAL A 271 -4.93 6.43 20.17
CA VAL A 271 -5.21 7.62 19.35
C VAL A 271 -5.26 7.24 17.87
N VAL A 272 -6.36 7.59 17.19
CA VAL A 272 -6.51 7.39 15.73
C VAL A 272 -6.05 8.60 14.93
N VAL A 273 -6.26 9.81 15.47
CA VAL A 273 -5.80 11.07 14.87
C VAL A 273 -5.26 11.98 15.98
N PRO A 274 -3.92 12.11 16.12
CA PRO A 274 -3.33 13.08 17.03
C PRO A 274 -3.58 14.51 16.54
N SER A 275 -3.86 15.43 17.45
CA SER A 275 -3.95 16.85 17.16
C SER A 275 -2.60 17.54 17.31
N THR A 276 -2.25 18.40 16.36
CA THR A 276 -1.08 19.30 16.49
C THR A 276 -1.42 20.63 17.16
N VAL A 277 -2.71 20.89 17.44
CA VAL A 277 -3.16 22.13 18.10
C VAL A 277 -3.05 21.98 19.61
N ASP A 278 -3.68 20.93 20.15
CA ASP A 278 -3.61 20.56 21.56
C ASP A 278 -3.86 19.06 21.68
N ARG A 279 -3.08 18.35 22.51
CA ARG A 279 -3.28 16.92 22.77
C ARG A 279 -4.64 16.62 23.43
N ALA A 280 -5.26 17.60 24.07
CA ALA A 280 -6.64 17.46 24.56
C ALA A 280 -7.66 17.19 23.43
N PHE A 281 -7.30 17.49 22.18
CA PHE A 281 -8.11 17.28 20.98
C PHE A 281 -7.70 16.02 20.20
N ASP A 282 -6.83 15.17 20.76
CA ASP A 282 -6.52 13.87 20.17
C ASP A 282 -7.80 13.04 20.03
N LEU A 283 -8.09 12.57 18.80
CA LEU A 283 -9.24 11.71 18.55
C LEU A 283 -8.85 10.26 18.88
N THR A 284 -9.52 9.68 19.87
CA THR A 284 -9.27 8.30 20.31
C THR A 284 -10.19 7.29 19.64
N VAL A 285 -9.80 6.01 19.67
CA VAL A 285 -10.60 4.87 19.22
C VAL A 285 -12.01 4.89 19.84
N ALA A 286 -12.11 5.17 21.14
CA ALA A 286 -13.37 5.17 21.87
C ALA A 286 -14.30 6.33 21.48
N GLN A 287 -13.75 7.51 21.19
CA GLN A 287 -14.52 8.67 20.74
C GLN A 287 -14.94 8.53 19.27
N ALA A 288 -14.11 7.90 18.45
CA ALA A 288 -14.36 7.78 17.02
C ALA A 288 -15.34 6.66 16.66
N SER A 289 -15.49 5.66 17.53
CA SER A 289 -16.22 4.42 17.22
C SER A 289 -17.75 4.55 17.23
N VAL A 290 -18.42 3.74 16.41
CA VAL A 290 -19.88 3.52 16.51
C VAL A 290 -20.27 2.70 17.74
N SER A 291 -21.59 2.57 17.96
CA SER A 291 -22.15 1.75 19.02
C SER A 291 -21.70 0.28 18.96
N ASP A 292 -21.59 -0.37 20.12
CA ASP A 292 -21.24 -1.79 20.25
C ASP A 292 -22.17 -2.72 19.47
N TYR A 293 -23.46 -2.37 19.36
CA TYR A 293 -24.41 -3.13 18.54
C TYR A 293 -24.00 -3.14 17.06
N THR A 294 -23.70 -1.96 16.50
CA THR A 294 -23.24 -1.84 15.11
C THR A 294 -21.93 -2.61 14.90
N LEU A 295 -20.96 -2.47 15.82
CA LEU A 295 -19.71 -3.24 15.74
C LEU A 295 -19.94 -4.75 15.81
N THR A 296 -20.90 -5.20 16.62
CA THR A 296 -21.27 -6.64 16.73
C THR A 296 -21.79 -7.16 15.39
N VAL A 297 -22.73 -6.45 14.77
CA VAL A 297 -23.31 -6.83 13.47
C VAL A 297 -22.23 -6.87 12.39
N MET A 298 -21.39 -5.83 12.33
CA MET A 298 -20.29 -5.78 11.37
C MET A 298 -19.29 -6.92 11.59
N THR A 299 -19.01 -7.29 12.85
CA THR A 299 -18.09 -8.38 13.18
C THR A 299 -18.59 -9.71 12.64
N TRP A 300 -19.89 -10.00 12.77
CA TRP A 300 -20.50 -11.19 12.17
C TRP A 300 -20.44 -11.17 10.64
N ALA A 301 -20.73 -10.02 10.02
CA ALA A 301 -20.61 -9.86 8.58
C ALA A 301 -19.16 -10.10 8.10
N ALA A 302 -18.18 -9.53 8.79
CA ALA A 302 -16.76 -9.72 8.49
C ALA A 302 -16.30 -11.17 8.73
N ALA A 303 -16.79 -11.82 9.79
CA ALA A 303 -16.45 -13.21 10.11
C ALA A 303 -16.88 -14.19 9.01
N VAL A 304 -17.94 -13.88 8.26
CA VAL A 304 -18.40 -14.68 7.11
C VAL A 304 -17.76 -14.19 5.81
N GLY A 305 -17.76 -12.88 5.57
CA GLY A 305 -17.29 -12.29 4.32
C GLY A 305 -15.78 -12.42 4.12
N LEU A 306 -14.98 -12.10 5.15
CA LEU A 306 -13.52 -12.06 5.03
C LEU A 306 -12.91 -13.42 4.66
N PRO A 307 -13.29 -14.56 5.26
CA PRO A 307 -12.78 -15.86 4.83
C PRO A 307 -13.09 -16.19 3.37
N VAL A 308 -14.29 -15.86 2.89
CA VAL A 308 -14.67 -16.06 1.49
C VAL A 308 -13.80 -15.20 0.57
N VAL A 309 -13.59 -13.93 0.95
CA VAL A 309 -12.75 -13.00 0.19
C VAL A 309 -11.31 -13.51 0.11
N LEU A 310 -10.73 -13.89 1.25
CA LEU A 310 -9.38 -14.44 1.31
C LEU A 310 -9.24 -15.75 0.54
N ALA A 311 -10.25 -16.62 0.57
CA ALA A 311 -10.24 -17.89 -0.15
C ALA A 311 -10.21 -17.68 -1.66
N TYR A 312 -11.10 -16.85 -2.23
CA TYR A 312 -11.08 -16.59 -3.67
C TYR A 312 -9.80 -15.83 -4.06
N GLN A 313 -9.33 -14.89 -3.23
CA GLN A 313 -8.12 -14.13 -3.55
C GLN A 313 -6.89 -15.05 -3.56
N ALA A 314 -6.76 -15.94 -2.57
CA ALA A 314 -5.72 -16.95 -2.52
C ALA A 314 -5.79 -17.89 -3.72
N TRP A 315 -7.00 -18.29 -4.12
CA TRP A 315 -7.22 -19.07 -5.34
C TRP A 315 -6.73 -18.34 -6.59
N THR A 316 -7.08 -17.06 -6.77
CA THR A 316 -6.60 -16.24 -7.89
C THR A 316 -5.07 -16.19 -7.94
N TYR A 317 -4.41 -15.89 -6.82
CA TYR A 317 -2.93 -15.89 -6.76
C TYR A 317 -2.32 -17.27 -7.04
N TRP A 318 -2.99 -18.35 -6.61
CA TRP A 318 -2.55 -19.72 -6.88
C TRP A 318 -2.67 -20.08 -8.36
N VAL A 319 -3.79 -19.73 -9.01
CA VAL A 319 -4.01 -19.95 -10.45
C VAL A 319 -2.93 -19.23 -11.26
N PHE A 320 -2.66 -17.96 -10.97
CA PHE A 320 -1.70 -17.15 -11.71
C PHE A 320 -0.26 -17.25 -11.21
N ARG A 321 0.11 -18.28 -10.43
CA ARG A 321 1.44 -18.36 -9.76
C ARG A 321 2.63 -18.52 -10.69
N ARG A 322 2.43 -19.01 -11.92
CA ARG A 322 3.53 -19.29 -12.86
C ARG A 322 4.20 -17.99 -13.33
N ARG A 323 5.46 -18.12 -13.73
CA ARG A 323 6.21 -17.01 -14.34
C ARG A 323 5.72 -16.74 -15.75
N LEU A 324 5.86 -15.49 -16.16
CA LEU A 324 5.55 -15.02 -17.49
C LEU A 324 6.83 -14.70 -18.27
N THR A 325 6.80 -15.01 -19.57
CA THR A 325 7.84 -14.67 -20.54
C THR A 325 7.29 -13.69 -21.58
N ALA A 326 8.18 -12.94 -22.23
CA ALA A 326 7.79 -11.96 -23.26
C ALA A 326 7.19 -12.63 -24.50
N GLU A 327 7.67 -13.82 -24.85
CA GLU A 327 7.03 -14.71 -25.82
C GLU A 327 5.95 -15.54 -25.11
N PRO A 328 4.71 -15.60 -25.62
CA PRO A 328 3.74 -16.58 -25.15
C PRO A 328 4.30 -17.98 -25.42
N GLN A 329 4.48 -18.79 -24.39
CA GLN A 329 4.60 -20.22 -24.62
C GLN A 329 3.25 -20.69 -25.17
N HIS A 330 3.20 -20.99 -26.47
CA HIS A 330 2.17 -21.89 -26.97
C HIS A 330 2.46 -23.24 -26.28
N GLU A 331 1.81 -23.50 -25.14
CA GLU A 331 1.73 -24.87 -24.64
C GLU A 331 1.00 -25.65 -25.73
N GLU A 332 1.71 -26.52 -26.44
CA GLU A 332 1.07 -27.54 -27.28
C GLU A 332 0.06 -28.28 -26.41
N PRO A 333 -1.16 -28.53 -26.89
CA PRO A 333 -2.13 -29.30 -26.13
C PRO A 333 -1.48 -30.64 -25.80
N VAL A 334 -1.40 -30.95 -24.51
CA VAL A 334 -0.96 -32.27 -24.05
C VAL A 334 -2.02 -33.27 -24.53
N HIS A 335 -1.83 -33.77 -25.74
CA HIS A 335 -2.47 -34.97 -26.23
C HIS A 335 -1.69 -36.16 -25.68
N ALA A 336 -2.17 -36.72 -24.57
CA ALA A 336 -2.08 -38.15 -24.24
C ALA A 336 -2.93 -38.42 -22.98
#